data_AF-A0A7V3P8R1-F1
#
_entry.id   AF-A0A7V3P8R1-F1
#
_cell.length_a   1.000
_cell.length_b   1.000
_cell.length_c   1.000
_cell.angle_alpha   90.00
_cell.angle_beta   90.00
_cell.angle_gamma   90.00
#
_symmetry.space_group_name_H-M   'P 1'
#
loop_
_entity.id
_entity.type
_entity.pdbx_description
1 polymer ?
#
loop_
_entity_poly.entity_id
_entity_poly.type
_entity_poly.pdbx_seq_one_letter_code
_entity_poly.pdbx_strand_id
1 'polypeptide(L)'
;MQVVLATRNLGKAREFGRLLGDAFIIEVLPEGIELPPEDGLTFRENARKKAEAVYAALGGKKAVLADDSGLEVDALGGQPGVRSARFAGD
;
A
#
# COMPACT_ATOMS: atom_id res chain seq x y z
N MET A 1 17.92 8.08 0.31
CA MET A 1 17.29 7.46 1.51
C MET A 1 16.58 6.18 1.10
N GLN A 2 16.67 5.10 1.88
CA GLN A 2 15.95 3.85 1.60
C GLN A 2 14.54 3.90 2.18
N VAL A 3 13.55 3.51 1.39
CA VAL A 3 12.15 3.40 1.80
C VAL A 3 11.61 2.06 1.33
N VAL A 4 10.97 1.32 2.24
CA VAL A 4 10.27 0.08 1.91
C VAL A 4 8.82 0.43 1.58
N LEU A 5 8.37 0.04 0.39
CA LEU A 5 6.98 0.12 -0.01
C LEU A 5 6.26 -1.16 0.44
N ALA A 6 5.20 -1.02 1.24
CA ALA A 6 4.39 -2.11 1.78
C ALA A 6 3.47 -2.73 0.70
N THR A 7 4.06 -3.16 -0.41
CA THR A 7 3.40 -3.82 -1.54
C THR A 7 4.37 -4.76 -2.24
N ARG A 8 3.82 -5.79 -2.89
CA ARG A 8 4.54 -6.66 -3.85
C ARG A 8 4.32 -6.25 -5.31
N ASN A 9 3.53 -5.20 -5.54
CA ASN A 9 3.27 -4.72 -6.89
C ASN A 9 4.47 -3.93 -7.43
N LEU A 10 5.21 -4.53 -8.37
CA LEU A 10 6.35 -3.90 -9.02
C LEU A 10 5.98 -2.65 -9.82
N GLY A 11 4.75 -2.57 -10.35
CA GLY A 11 4.23 -1.38 -11.01
C GLY A 11 4.16 -0.19 -10.06
N LYS A 12 3.59 -0.40 -8.86
CA LYS A 12 3.57 0.64 -7.80
C LYS A 12 4.98 1.07 -7.42
N ALA A 13 5.91 0.14 -7.23
CA ALA A 13 7.29 0.49 -6.90
C ALA A 13 7.95 1.40 -7.96
N ARG A 14 7.71 1.13 -9.25
CA ARG A 14 8.20 1.97 -10.36
C ARG A 14 7.53 3.35 -10.39
N GLU A 15 6.22 3.42 -10.11
CA GLU A 15 5.49 4.69 -10.03
C GLU A 15 6.01 5.55 -8.88
N PHE A 16 6.13 5.00 -7.68
CA PHE A 16 6.67 5.71 -6.52
C PHE A 16 8.12 6.13 -6.72
N GLY A 17 8.95 5.28 -7.35
CA GLY A 17 10.32 5.66 -7.71
C GLY A 17 10.36 6.89 -8.63
N ARG A 18 9.47 6.95 -9.63
CA ARG A 18 9.34 8.14 -10.50
C ARG A 18 8.83 9.37 -9.77
N LEU A 19 7.87 9.21 -8.86
CA LEU A 19 7.26 10.33 -8.12
C LEU A 19 8.21 10.95 -7.08
N LEU A 20 8.98 10.11 -6.37
CA LEU A 20 9.88 10.55 -5.30
C LEU A 20 11.25 10.98 -5.83
N GLY A 21 11.62 10.52 -7.03
CA GLY A 21 12.87 10.86 -7.69
C GLY A 21 14.10 10.21 -7.05
N ASP A 22 15.27 10.57 -7.57
CA ASP A 22 16.54 9.87 -7.32
C ASP A 22 17.06 9.99 -5.88
N ALA A 23 16.48 10.87 -5.07
CA ALA A 23 16.79 10.98 -3.65
C ALA A 23 16.34 9.75 -2.84
N PHE A 24 15.45 8.92 -3.40
CA PHE A 24 14.85 7.77 -2.72
C PHE A 24 15.13 6.47 -3.46
N ILE A 25 15.56 5.45 -2.72
CA ILE A 25 15.68 4.08 -3.21
C ILE A 25 14.47 3.32 -2.69
N ILE A 26 13.60 2.88 -3.60
CA ILE A 26 12.36 2.17 -3.28
C ILE A 26 12.61 0.67 -3.29
N GLU A 27 12.47 0.05 -2.12
CA GLU A 27 12.48 -1.40 -1.95
C GLU A 27 11.03 -1.90 -1.87
N VAL A 28 10.71 -3.02 -2.52
CA VAL A 28 9.40 -3.68 -2.31
C VAL A 28 9.38 -4.45 -1.00
N LEU A 29 8.19 -4.86 -0.57
CA LEU A 29 8.00 -5.65 0.63
C LEU A 29 8.90 -6.91 0.61
N PRO A 30 9.74 -7.13 1.63
CA PRO A 30 10.57 -8.32 1.73
C PRO A 30 9.77 -9.61 1.73
N GLU A 31 10.38 -10.67 1.18
CA GLU A 31 9.85 -12.02 1.32
C GLU A 31 9.77 -12.40 2.81
N GLY A 32 8.73 -13.15 3.18
CA GLY A 32 8.48 -13.58 4.56
C GLY A 32 7.73 -12.58 5.45
N ILE A 33 7.49 -11.33 5.00
CA ILE A 33 6.59 -10.40 5.71
C ILE A 33 5.19 -10.48 5.11
N GLU A 34 4.20 -10.87 5.91
CA GLU A 34 2.80 -10.86 5.48
C GLU A 34 2.18 -9.47 5.64
N LEU A 35 1.38 -9.07 4.65
CA LEU A 35 0.58 -7.85 4.76
C LEU A 35 -0.67 -8.14 5.59
N PRO A 36 -1.08 -7.21 6.47
CA PRO A 36 -2.33 -7.38 7.19
C PRO A 36 -3.53 -7.36 6.23
N PRO A 37 -4.67 -7.96 6.61
CA PRO A 37 -5.89 -7.84 5.84
C PRO A 37 -6.33 -6.38 5.73
N GLU A 38 -6.85 -6.01 4.57
CA GLU A 38 -7.42 -4.69 4.27
C GLU A 38 -8.91 -4.67 4.65
N ASP A 39 -9.18 -4.62 5.95
CA ASP A 39 -10.52 -4.63 6.57
C ASP A 39 -10.98 -3.24 7.02
N GLY A 40 -10.21 -2.19 6.71
CA GLY A 40 -10.54 -0.81 7.01
C GLY A 40 -11.72 -0.31 6.18
N LEU A 41 -12.41 0.71 6.70
CA LEU A 41 -13.55 1.34 6.03
C LEU A 41 -13.11 2.42 5.05
N THR A 42 -11.85 2.85 5.12
CA THR A 42 -11.26 3.88 4.25
C THR A 42 -9.90 3.44 3.72
N PHE A 43 -9.51 3.99 2.57
CA PHE A 43 -8.17 3.79 2.00
C PHE A 43 -7.06 4.21 2.98
N ARG A 44 -7.29 5.31 3.72
CA ARG A 44 -6.34 5.82 4.73
C ARG A 44 -6.08 4.80 5.83
N GLU A 45 -7.12 4.13 6.35
CA GLU A 45 -6.97 3.13 7.40
C GLU A 45 -6.17 1.92 6.91
N ASN A 46 -6.49 1.42 5.72
CA ASN A 46 -5.78 0.30 5.11
C ASN A 46 -4.30 0.63 4.83
N ALA A 47 -4.03 1.81 4.25
CA ALA A 47 -2.67 2.27 4.01
C ALA A 47 -1.89 2.39 5.32
N ARG A 48 -2.45 3.04 6.35
CA ARG A 48 -1.82 3.19 7.66
C ARG A 48 -1.52 1.83 8.28
N LYS A 49 -2.51 0.92 8.32
CA LYS A 49 -2.37 -0.42 8.88
C LYS A 49 -1.25 -1.20 8.21
N LYS A 50 -1.16 -1.15 6.87
CA LYS A 50 -0.06 -1.77 6.11
C LYS A 50 1.30 -1.17 6.48
N ALA A 51 1.42 0.16 6.54
CA ALA A 51 2.68 0.82 6.88
C ALA A 51 3.15 0.46 8.30
N GLU A 52 2.26 0.54 9.28
CA GLU A 52 2.56 0.25 10.69
C GLU A 52 2.96 -1.23 10.88
N ALA A 53 2.23 -2.16 10.27
CA ALA A 53 2.53 -3.58 10.36
C ALA A 53 3.91 -3.92 9.78
N VAL A 54 4.23 -3.38 8.59
CA VAL A 54 5.52 -3.62 7.95
C VAL A 54 6.65 -2.93 8.70
N TYR A 55 6.44 -1.71 9.23
CA TYR A 55 7.42 -1.02 10.06
C TYR A 55 7.77 -1.82 11.32
N ALA A 56 6.75 -2.37 12.00
CA ALA A 56 6.93 -3.23 13.16
C ALA A 56 7.66 -4.53 12.80
N ALA A 57 7.29 -5.19 11.70
CA ALA A 57 7.95 -6.41 11.22
C ALA A 57 9.43 -6.20 10.86
N LEU A 58 9.80 -4.99 10.43
CA LEU A 58 11.18 -4.58 10.16
C LEU A 58 11.94 -4.10 11.41
N GLY A 59 11.34 -4.24 12.59
CA GLY A 59 11.93 -3.82 13.86
C GLY A 59 12.10 -2.31 14.01
N GLY A 60 11.33 -1.51 13.26
CA GLY A 60 11.33 -0.06 13.33
C GLY A 60 12.60 0.63 12.79
N LYS A 61 13.36 -0.04 11.93
CA LYS A 61 14.68 0.45 11.46
C LYS A 61 14.65 1.14 10.10
N LYS A 62 13.62 0.87 9.28
CA LYS A 62 13.51 1.39 7.92
C LYS A 62 12.27 2.27 7.80
N ALA A 63 12.36 3.34 7.02
CA ALA A 63 11.18 4.11 6.63
C ALA A 63 10.27 3.22 5.77
N VAL A 64 8.97 3.24 6.07
CA VAL A 64 7.97 2.45 5.34
C VAL A 64 6.92 3.39 4.76
N LEU A 65 6.59 3.17 3.49
CA LEU A 65 5.47 3.80 2.82
C LEU A 65 4.44 2.74 2.45
N ALA A 66 3.17 3.07 2.55
CA ALA A 66 2.08 2.22 2.09
C ALA A 66 1.08 3.05 1.32
N ASP A 67 0.36 2.38 0.43
CA ASP A 67 -0.68 2.95 -0.41
C ASP A 67 -1.87 2.01 -0.43
N ASP A 68 -3.08 2.58 -0.43
CA ASP A 68 -4.32 1.85 -0.67
C ASP A 68 -5.16 2.63 -1.66
N SER A 69 -5.56 1.95 -2.73
CA SER A 69 -6.05 2.60 -3.94
C SER A 69 -7.28 1.86 -4.45
N GLY A 70 -8.27 2.59 -4.92
CA GLY A 70 -9.47 2.04 -5.51
C GLY A 70 -10.15 2.99 -6.49
N LEU A 71 -11.25 2.52 -7.05
CA LEU A 71 -12.18 3.26 -7.89
C LEU A 71 -13.39 3.67 -7.04
N GLU A 72 -13.73 4.94 -7.08
CA GLU A 72 -14.99 5.45 -6.55
C GLU A 72 -15.81 6.01 -7.71
N VAL A 73 -17.07 5.60 -7.81
CA VAL A 73 -17.98 6.05 -8.86
C VAL A 73 -19.14 6.81 -8.23
N ASP A 74 -19.27 8.10 -8.52
CA ASP A 74 -20.30 8.98 -7.95
C ASP A 74 -21.72 8.42 -8.19
N ALA A 75 -22.00 7.94 -9.40
CA ALA A 75 -23.29 7.34 -9.76
C ALA A 75 -23.62 6.04 -9.00
N LEU A 76 -22.61 5.40 -8.40
CA LEU A 76 -22.76 4.20 -7.57
C LEU A 76 -22.59 4.51 -6.08
N GLY A 77 -22.67 5.78 -5.67
CA GLY A 77 -22.46 6.19 -4.29
C GLY A 77 -21.06 5.90 -3.76
N GLY A 78 -20.05 6.03 -4.63
CA GLY A 78 -18.65 5.78 -4.28
C GLY A 78 -18.21 4.31 -4.38
N GLN A 79 -19.10 3.39 -4.77
CA GLN A 79 -18.69 2.00 -5.00
C GLN A 79 -17.83 1.89 -6.27
N PRO A 80 -16.88 0.93 -6.33
CA PRO A 80 -16.57 -0.10 -5.32
C PRO A 80 -15.77 0.36 -4.08
N GLY A 81 -15.12 1.53 -4.12
CA GLY A 81 -14.36 2.09 -3.01
C GLY A 81 -13.25 1.17 -2.52
N VAL A 82 -13.13 0.98 -1.21
CA VAL A 82 -12.13 0.08 -0.59
C VAL A 82 -12.20 -1.38 -1.06
N ARG A 83 -13.31 -1.79 -1.70
CA ARG A 83 -13.48 -3.15 -2.24
C ARG A 83 -13.06 -3.29 -3.69
N SER A 84 -12.46 -2.27 -4.29
CA SER A 84 -12.11 -2.23 -5.73
C SER A 84 -11.44 -3.48 -6.26
N ALA A 85 -10.43 -4.00 -5.55
CA ALA A 85 -9.67 -5.17 -6.00
C ALA A 85 -10.48 -6.48 -5.99
N ARG A 86 -11.57 -6.54 -5.23
CA ARG A 86 -12.40 -7.74 -4.99
C ARG A 86 -13.89 -7.45 -5.16
N PHE A 87 -14.21 -6.50 -6.04
CA PHE A 87 -15.59 -6.06 -6.27
C PHE A 87 -16.41 -7.10 -7.05
N ALA A 88 -15.78 -7.78 -8.02
CA ALA A 88 -16.40 -8.81 -8.84
C ALA A 88 -16.28 -10.24 -8.25
N GLY A 89 -15.92 -10.36 -6.97
CA GLY A 89 -15.86 -11.62 -6.23
C GLY A 89 -14.46 -12.04 -5.76
N ASP A 90 -14.48 -12.77 -4.63
CA ASP A 90 -13.56 -13.81 -4.17
C ASP A 90 -14.37 -15.13 -4.13
#